data_AF-A0A2E2M513-F1
#
_entry.id   AF-A0A2E2M513-F1
#
_cell.length_a   1.000
_cell.length_b   1.000
_cell.length_c   1.000
_cell.angle_alpha   90.00
_cell.angle_beta   90.00
_cell.angle_gamma   90.00
#
_symmetry.space_group_name_H-M   'P 1'
#
loop_
_entity.id
_entity.type
_entity.pdbx_description
1 polymer ?
#
loop_
_entity_poly.entity_id
_entity_poly.type
_entity_poly.pdbx_seq_one_letter_code
_entity_poly.pdbx_strand_id
1 'polypeptide(L)' 'CSIPARHDVSRRVDSAFLAELVVTHRLDEAEAFELAPLLASGLAKRGYRL' A
#
# COMPACT_ATOMS: atom_id res chain seq x y z
N CYS A 1 7.78 -20.67 -5.63
CA CYS A 1 7.29 -19.75 -6.69
C CYS A 1 6.13 -18.82 -6.28
N SER A 2 5.65 -18.78 -5.03
CA SER A 2 4.45 -17.98 -4.66
C SER A 2 4.74 -16.63 -3.99
N ILE A 3 6.00 -16.36 -3.61
CA ILE A 3 6.39 -15.11 -2.93
C ILE A 3 6.07 -13.88 -3.80
N PRO A 4 6.59 -13.75 -5.03
CA PRO A 4 6.31 -12.55 -5.84
C PRO A 4 4.81 -12.39 -6.15
N ALA A 5 4.10 -13.50 -6.42
CA ALA A 5 2.67 -13.47 -6.71
C ALA A 5 1.84 -12.96 -5.52
N ARG A 6 2.15 -13.40 -4.30
CA ARG A 6 1.46 -12.93 -3.09
C ARG A 6 1.73 -11.46 -2.79
N HIS A 7 2.96 -11.01 -3.03
CA HIS A 7 3.28 -9.58 -2.89
C HIS A 7 2.60 -8.72 -3.95
N ASP A 8 2.47 -9.19 -5.19
CA ASP A 8 1.73 -8.48 -6.24
C ASP A 8 0.25 -8.33 -5.85
N VAL A 9 -0.38 -9.40 -5.36
CA VAL A 9 -1.77 -9.35 -4.87
C VAL A 9 -1.92 -8.36 -3.72
N SER A 10 -1.03 -8.40 -2.71
CA SER A 10 -1.07 -7.44 -1.59
C SER A 10 -1.03 -5.99 -2.08
N ARG A 11 -0.09 -5.67 -2.99
CA ARG A 11 0.05 -4.31 -3.53
C ARG A 11 -1.20 -3.85 -4.27
N ARG A 12 -1.85 -4.72 -5.04
CA ARG A 12 -3.09 -4.39 -5.75
C ARG A 12 -4.24 -4.13 -4.78
N VAL A 13 -4.37 -4.93 -3.73
CA VAL A 13 -5.41 -4.76 -2.70
C VAL A 13 -5.20 -3.46 -1.93
N ASP A 14 -3.96 -3.18 -1.51
CA ASP A 14 -3.62 -1.94 -0.81
C ASP A 14 -3.94 -0.71 -1.68
N SER A 15 -3.54 -0.71 -2.95
CA SER A 15 -3.87 0.37 -3.89
C SER A 15 -5.38 0.52 -4.13
N ALA A 16 -6.14 -0.58 -4.21
CA ALA A 16 -7.58 -0.52 -4.38
C ALA A 16 -8.28 0.10 -3.17
N PHE A 17 -7.84 -0.25 -1.96
CA PHE A 17 -8.35 0.33 -0.73
C PHE A 17 -8.05 1.83 -0.64
N LEU A 18 -6.81 2.24 -0.93
CA LEU A 18 -6.44 3.66 -0.97
C LEU A 18 -7.25 4.43 -2.03
N ALA A 19 -7.45 3.84 -3.21
CA ALA A 19 -8.27 4.44 -4.26
C ALA A 19 -9.72 4.64 -3.79
N GLU A 20 -10.31 3.69 -3.07
CA GLU A 20 -11.65 3.86 -2.49
C GLU A 20 -11.71 5.06 -1.53
N LEU A 21 -10.70 5.22 -0.67
CA LEU A 21 -10.63 6.36 0.24
C LEU A 21 -10.49 7.70 -0.52
N VAL A 22 -9.71 7.74 -1.59
CA VAL A 22 -9.55 8.93 -2.44
C VAL A 22 -10.87 9.30 -3.13
N VAL A 23 -11.52 8.36 -3.81
CA VAL A 23 -12.76 8.66 -4.56
C VAL A 23 -13.95 8.98 -3.64
N THR A 24 -13.90 8.54 -2.39
CA THR A 24 -14.88 8.90 -1.36
C THR A 24 -14.47 10.14 -0.55
N HIS A 25 -13.42 10.85 -0.97
CA HIS A 25 -12.90 12.07 -0.34
C HIS A 25 -12.56 11.93 1.15
N ARG A 26 -12.17 10.71 1.57
CA ARG A 26 -11.69 10.42 2.92
C ARG A 26 -10.17 10.56 3.06
N LEU A 27 -9.45 10.62 1.94
CA LEU A 27 -8.01 10.74 1.85
C LEU A 27 -7.65 11.56 0.60
N ASP A 28 -6.64 12.43 0.67
CA ASP A 28 -6.15 13.13 -0.51
C ASP A 28 -5.35 12.18 -1.43
N GLU A 29 -5.37 12.43 -2.74
CA GLU A 29 -4.64 11.60 -3.71
C GLU A 29 -3.12 11.64 -3.47
N ALA A 30 -2.56 12.81 -3.14
CA ALA A 30 -1.14 12.94 -2.84
C ALA A 30 -0.76 12.15 -1.57
N GLU A 31 -1.61 12.20 -0.55
CA GLU A 31 -1.42 11.41 0.68
C GLU A 31 -1.47 9.90 0.39
N ALA A 32 -2.38 9.46 -0.48
CA ALA A 32 -2.45 8.06 -0.91
C ALA A 32 -1.16 7.61 -1.63
N PHE A 33 -0.58 8.45 -2.48
CA PHE A 33 0.69 8.17 -3.16
C PHE A 33 1.87 8.07 -2.19
N GLU A 34 1.89 8.87 -1.12
CA GLU A 34 2.90 8.76 -0.07
C GLU A 34 2.73 7.49 0.78
N LEU A 35 1.48 7.06 1.03
CA LEU A 35 1.19 5.87 1.83
C LEU A 35 1.45 4.54 1.09
N ALA A 36 1.20 4.48 -0.21
CA ALA A 36 1.37 3.25 -1.00
C ALA A 36 2.76 2.58 -0.87
N PRO A 37 3.90 3.27 -1.05
CA PRO A 37 5.23 2.65 -0.87
C PRO A 37 5.53 2.30 0.59
N LEU A 38 4.94 3.02 1.55
CA LEU A 38 5.05 2.71 2.97
C LEU A 38 4.36 1.39 3.30
N LEU A 39 3.14 1.16 2.81
CA LEU A 39 2.43 -0.11 2.98
C LEU A 39 3.15 -1.27 2.29
N ALA A 40 3.62 -1.05 1.06
CA ALA A 40 4.28 -2.09 0.28
C ALA A 40 5.63 -2.55 0.87
N SER A 41 6.34 -1.69 1.61
CA SER A 41 7.64 -2.05 2.18
C SER A 41 8.13 -1.20 3.35
N GLY A 42 7.89 0.12 3.34
CA GLY A 42 8.51 1.04 4.30
C GLY A 42 8.13 0.75 5.76
N LEU A 43 6.85 0.52 6.02
CA LEU A 43 6.32 0.18 7.35
C LEU A 43 6.81 -1.20 7.81
N ALA A 44 6.83 -2.18 6.90
CA ALA A 44 7.34 -3.51 7.20
C ALA A 44 8.81 -3.45 7.63
N LYS A 45 9.66 -2.75 6.87
CA LYS A 45 11.08 -2.58 7.22
C LYS A 45 11.25 -1.96 8.61
N ARG A 46 10.52 -0.87 8.89
CA ARG A 46 10.54 -0.24 10.22
C ARG A 46 10.09 -1.20 11.33
N GLY A 47 9.01 -1.95 11.11
CA GLY A 47 8.47 -2.91 12.09
C GLY A 47 9.43 -4.06 12.39
N TYR A 48 10.14 -4.54 11.37
CA TYR A 48 11.14 -5.61 11.50
C TYR A 48 12.55 -5.11 11.83
N ARG A 49 12.76 -3.79 12.01
CA ARG A 49 14.07 -3.16 12.24
C ARG A 49 15.10 -3.54 11.17
N LEU A 50 14.67 -3.46 9.92
CA LEU A 50 15.46 -3.68 8.71
C LEU A 50 15.96 -2.38 8.10
#